data_AF-A0A443I3T0-F1
#
_entry.id   AF-A0A443I3T0-F1
#
_cell.length_a   1.000
_cell.length_b   1.000
_cell.length_c   1.000
_cell.angle_alpha   90.00
_cell.angle_beta   90.00
_cell.angle_gamma   90.00
#
_symmetry.space_group_name_H-M   'P 1'
#
loop_
_entity.id
_entity.type
_entity.pdbx_description
1 polymer ?
#
loop_
_entity_poly.entity_id
_entity_poly.type
_entity_poly.pdbx_seq_one_letter_code
_entity_poly.pdbx_strand_id
1 'polypeptide(L)'
;MVGTLQRSVRATDELDETLQVDKENLEPITASQSGTSDSTQDPSDAKPAKQGCKWYPLLNPLRLQKIPPLPSERTVSREYGANFLSIITFQWMWPLMNVGYLRHLEIQDIWTVNPDRSVGVLAEKLDVSFRRRLERGDTYPLLWAVYETFKVEFWIGGVGNLLAALLQIFAPYTTRYLIAFATDAYYSKLGHGPAPSVGRGIGMTIGITAMLGWLSLACP
;
A
#
# COMPACT_ATOMS: atom_id res chain seq x y z
N MET A 1 -49.15 31.66 8.18
CA MET A 1 -48.88 30.21 8.31
C MET A 1 -49.21 29.46 7.01
N VAL A 2 -48.85 30.02 5.84
CA VAL A 2 -49.20 29.45 4.50
C VAL A 2 -47.95 29.19 3.64
N GLY A 3 -46.81 29.83 3.93
CA GLY A 3 -45.56 29.64 3.17
C GLY A 3 -44.82 28.32 3.44
N THR A 4 -45.08 27.66 4.57
CA THR A 4 -44.39 26.42 4.96
C THR A 4 -44.92 25.19 4.22
N LEU A 5 -46.22 25.17 3.90
CA LEU A 5 -46.86 24.04 3.21
C LEU A 5 -46.48 23.98 1.72
N GLN A 6 -46.29 25.14 1.06
CA GLN A 6 -45.90 25.19 -0.35
C GLN A 6 -44.47 24.68 -0.61
N ARG A 7 -43.59 24.76 0.40
CA ARG A 7 -42.24 24.17 0.34
C ARG A 7 -42.24 22.67 0.54
N SER A 8 -43.13 22.17 1.40
CA SER A 8 -43.24 20.73 1.67
C SER A 8 -43.75 19.96 0.45
N VAL A 9 -44.71 20.51 -0.29
CA VAL A 9 -45.27 19.87 -1.50
C VAL A 9 -44.25 19.87 -2.66
N ARG A 10 -43.42 20.91 -2.78
CA ARG A 10 -42.37 20.96 -3.81
C ARG A 10 -41.21 19.99 -3.54
N ALA A 11 -40.91 19.75 -2.25
CA ALA A 11 -39.87 18.80 -1.86
C ALA A 11 -40.29 17.33 -2.08
N THR A 12 -41.59 17.02 -2.04
CA THR A 12 -42.08 15.66 -2.30
C THR A 12 -42.13 15.33 -3.80
N ASP A 13 -42.31 16.31 -4.67
CA ASP A 13 -42.30 16.12 -6.14
C ASP A 13 -40.88 15.81 -6.68
N GLU A 14 -39.84 16.52 -6.19
CA GLU A 14 -38.45 16.27 -6.65
C GLU A 14 -37.88 14.93 -6.15
N LEU A 15 -38.37 14.42 -5.01
CA LEU A 15 -37.97 13.10 -4.50
C LEU A 15 -38.60 11.95 -5.30
N ASP A 16 -39.77 12.16 -5.92
CA ASP A 16 -40.43 11.12 -6.74
C ASP A 16 -39.76 11.00 -8.13
N GLU A 17 -39.32 12.12 -8.71
CA GLU A 17 -38.63 12.14 -10.01
C GLU A 17 -37.23 11.49 -9.95
N THR A 18 -36.50 11.65 -8.84
CA THR A 18 -35.19 11.00 -8.62
C THR A 18 -35.29 9.50 -8.35
N LEU A 19 -36.35 9.04 -7.65
CA LEU A 19 -36.58 7.61 -7.39
C LEU A 19 -37.04 6.82 -8.62
N GLN A 20 -37.61 7.49 -9.63
CA GLN A 20 -37.99 6.86 -10.89
C GLN A 20 -36.78 6.59 -11.80
N VAL A 21 -35.80 7.51 -11.84
CA VAL A 21 -34.56 7.36 -12.65
C VAL A 21 -33.66 6.24 -12.10
N ASP A 22 -33.65 6.00 -10.78
CA ASP A 22 -32.83 4.95 -10.16
C ASP A 22 -33.41 3.52 -10.33
N LYS A 23 -34.71 3.38 -10.61
CA LYS A 23 -35.36 2.06 -10.74
C LYS A 23 -35.21 1.40 -12.11
N GLU A 24 -34.85 2.13 -13.16
CA GLU A 24 -34.76 1.59 -14.52
C GLU A 24 -33.43 0.88 -14.81
N ASN A 25 -32.41 1.01 -13.93
CA ASN A 25 -31.05 0.57 -14.23
C ASN A 25 -30.49 -0.52 -13.30
N LEU A 26 -31.33 -1.45 -12.84
CA LEU A 26 -30.89 -2.59 -12.03
C LEU A 26 -31.32 -3.93 -12.65
N GLU A 27 -30.47 -4.49 -13.50
CA GLU A 27 -30.54 -5.91 -13.88
C GLU A 27 -30.17 -6.82 -12.70
N PRO A 28 -30.81 -7.99 -12.54
CA PRO A 28 -30.57 -8.90 -11.43
C PRO A 28 -29.28 -9.72 -11.66
N ILE A 29 -28.24 -9.44 -10.89
CA ILE A 29 -27.03 -10.26 -10.87
C ILE A 29 -27.33 -11.54 -10.09
N THR A 30 -27.41 -12.65 -10.82
CA THR A 30 -27.55 -14.01 -10.31
C THR A 30 -26.43 -14.32 -9.30
N ALA A 31 -26.82 -14.64 -8.07
CA ALA A 31 -25.94 -15.24 -7.08
C ALA A 31 -25.63 -16.70 -7.45
N SER A 32 -24.40 -16.98 -7.88
CA SER A 32 -23.86 -18.33 -7.91
C SER A 32 -23.19 -18.63 -6.57
N GLN A 33 -23.86 -19.42 -5.73
CA GLN A 33 -23.21 -20.12 -4.61
C GLN A 33 -22.73 -21.49 -5.09
N SER A 34 -21.52 -21.84 -4.69
CA SER A 34 -20.88 -23.13 -4.87
C SER A 34 -21.68 -24.27 -4.21
N GLY A 35 -21.82 -25.38 -4.92
CA GLY A 35 -22.26 -26.67 -4.39
C GLY A 35 -21.48 -27.77 -5.06
N THR A 36 -20.61 -28.43 -4.31
CA THR A 36 -19.79 -29.56 -4.74
C THR A 36 -20.68 -30.78 -4.96
N SER A 37 -20.50 -31.51 -6.05
CA SER A 37 -20.92 -32.91 -6.14
C SER A 37 -19.99 -33.65 -7.10
N ASP A 38 -19.22 -34.55 -6.50
CA ASP A 38 -18.36 -35.55 -7.08
C ASP A 38 -19.14 -36.50 -7.98
N SER A 39 -18.64 -36.81 -9.19
CA SER A 39 -18.86 -38.06 -9.93
C SER A 39 -18.05 -38.11 -11.23
N THR A 40 -17.08 -39.01 -11.21
CA THR A 40 -16.30 -39.60 -12.31
C THR A 40 -17.09 -39.85 -13.60
N GLN A 41 -16.53 -39.44 -14.74
CA GLN A 41 -16.54 -40.17 -16.03
C GLN A 41 -15.71 -39.45 -17.11
N ASP A 42 -14.52 -39.98 -17.41
CA ASP A 42 -13.95 -39.99 -18.77
C ASP A 42 -14.54 -41.23 -19.50
N PRO A 43 -14.61 -41.35 -20.85
CA PRO A 43 -13.86 -40.61 -21.88
C PRO A 43 -14.67 -40.21 -23.13
N SER A 44 -13.96 -39.62 -24.11
CA SER A 44 -14.22 -39.55 -25.57
C SER A 44 -14.67 -38.21 -26.18
N ASP A 45 -13.72 -37.64 -26.94
CA ASP A 45 -13.87 -36.84 -28.16
C ASP A 45 -14.87 -35.67 -28.18
N ALA A 46 -14.46 -34.55 -27.59
CA ALA A 46 -14.86 -33.24 -28.08
C ALA A 46 -13.64 -32.32 -28.13
N LYS A 47 -12.99 -32.21 -29.30
CA LYS A 47 -11.99 -31.17 -29.55
C LYS A 47 -12.66 -29.81 -29.35
N PRO A 48 -12.20 -28.95 -28.41
CA PRO A 48 -12.80 -27.62 -28.29
C PRO A 48 -12.51 -26.84 -29.57
N ALA A 49 -13.56 -26.31 -30.17
CA ALA A 49 -13.50 -25.42 -31.32
C ALA A 49 -12.47 -24.31 -31.06
N LYS A 50 -11.57 -24.08 -32.02
CA LYS A 50 -10.52 -23.06 -31.94
C LYS A 50 -11.16 -21.68 -31.76
N GLN A 51 -11.25 -21.24 -30.51
CA GLN A 51 -11.55 -19.85 -30.20
C GLN A 51 -10.41 -19.01 -30.79
N GLY A 52 -10.74 -18.09 -31.70
CA GLY A 52 -9.76 -17.23 -32.36
C GLY A 52 -8.81 -16.60 -31.35
N CYS A 53 -7.53 -16.48 -31.72
CA CYS A 53 -6.49 -15.92 -30.87
C CYS A 53 -6.91 -14.53 -30.39
N LYS A 54 -7.42 -14.48 -29.16
CA LYS A 54 -7.64 -13.26 -28.40
C LYS A 54 -6.29 -12.55 -28.31
N TRP A 55 -6.26 -11.24 -28.55
CA TRP A 55 -5.01 -10.45 -28.58
C TRP A 55 -4.49 -10.11 -27.17
N TYR A 56 -5.40 -10.05 -26.19
CA TYR A 56 -5.16 -9.71 -24.79
C TYR A 56 -4.23 -10.65 -23.98
N PRO A 57 -4.19 -11.98 -24.19
CA PRO A 57 -3.24 -12.85 -23.51
C PRO A 57 -1.78 -12.64 -23.95
N LEU A 58 -1.54 -12.04 -25.12
CA LEU A 58 -0.20 -11.73 -25.62
C LEU A 58 0.35 -10.41 -25.04
N LEU A 59 -0.51 -9.54 -24.51
CA LEU A 59 -0.12 -8.27 -23.89
C LEU A 59 0.31 -8.41 -22.41
N ASN A 60 0.28 -9.61 -21.83
CA ASN A 60 0.76 -9.83 -20.48
C ASN A 60 2.23 -10.30 -20.48
N PRO A 61 3.21 -9.40 -20.29
CA PRO A 61 4.63 -9.76 -20.32
C PRO A 61 5.02 -10.74 -19.21
N LEU A 62 4.29 -10.79 -18.09
CA LEU A 62 4.57 -11.69 -16.96
C LEU A 62 4.16 -13.13 -17.28
N ARG A 63 3.04 -13.34 -17.98
CA ARG A 63 2.58 -14.68 -18.39
C ARG A 63 3.38 -15.27 -19.54
N LEU A 64 4.09 -14.44 -20.30
CA LEU A 64 4.99 -14.87 -21.36
C LEU A 64 6.33 -15.41 -20.84
N GLN A 65 6.64 -15.18 -19.56
CA GLN A 65 7.88 -15.64 -18.98
C GLN A 65 7.87 -17.16 -18.77
N LYS A 66 8.98 -17.82 -19.13
CA LYS A 66 9.16 -19.26 -18.90
C LYS A 66 9.17 -19.54 -17.39
N ILE A 67 8.44 -20.57 -16.97
CA ILE A 67 8.38 -21.01 -15.57
C ILE A 67 9.83 -21.32 -15.11
N PRO A 68 10.34 -20.65 -14.06
CA PRO A 68 11.69 -20.89 -13.57
C PRO A 68 11.80 -22.32 -12.99
N PRO A 69 12.95 -23.00 -13.14
CA PRO A 69 13.17 -24.31 -12.55
C PRO A 69 13.31 -24.22 -11.02
N LEU A 70 13.12 -25.34 -10.33
CA LEU A 70 13.33 -25.40 -8.88
C LEU A 70 14.83 -25.22 -8.58
N PRO A 71 15.24 -24.24 -7.76
CA PRO A 71 16.60 -24.14 -7.30
C PRO A 71 16.91 -25.33 -6.37
N SER A 72 18.08 -25.93 -6.55
CA SER A 72 18.49 -27.10 -5.75
C SER A 72 18.86 -26.72 -4.31
N GLU A 73 19.17 -25.45 -4.04
CA GLU A 73 19.62 -24.96 -2.74
C GLU A 73 19.01 -23.58 -2.42
N ARG A 74 18.73 -23.35 -1.14
CA ARG A 74 18.21 -22.07 -0.64
C ARG A 74 19.32 -21.02 -0.65
N THR A 75 19.11 -19.95 -1.40
CA THR A 75 20.02 -18.81 -1.41
C THR A 75 19.76 -17.88 -0.22
N VAL A 76 20.79 -17.15 0.23
CA VAL A 76 20.66 -16.08 1.23
C VAL A 76 19.74 -14.97 0.72
N SER A 77 18.99 -14.33 1.61
CA SER A 77 18.13 -13.20 1.30
C SER A 77 18.85 -12.12 0.48
N ARG A 78 18.22 -11.71 -0.63
CA ARG A 78 18.72 -10.66 -1.53
C ARG A 78 18.76 -9.28 -0.86
N GLU A 79 18.10 -9.12 0.29
CA GLU A 79 18.22 -7.94 1.16
C GLU A 79 19.67 -7.66 1.58
N TYR A 80 20.49 -8.70 1.74
CA TYR A 80 21.88 -8.56 2.20
C TYR A 80 22.77 -7.81 1.20
N GLY A 81 22.55 -8.04 -0.11
CA GLY A 81 23.30 -7.39 -1.19
C GLY A 81 22.57 -6.20 -1.82
N ALA A 82 21.46 -5.74 -1.25
CA ALA A 82 20.63 -4.70 -1.84
C ALA A 82 21.15 -3.28 -1.53
N ASN A 83 21.10 -2.40 -2.52
CA ASN A 83 21.34 -0.97 -2.31
C ASN A 83 20.26 -0.35 -1.41
N PHE A 84 20.59 0.74 -0.72
CA PHE A 84 19.68 1.45 0.20
C PHE A 84 18.29 1.74 -0.41
N LEU A 85 18.24 2.23 -1.65
CA LEU A 85 16.97 2.49 -2.34
C LEU A 85 16.16 1.20 -2.59
N SER A 86 16.84 0.09 -2.89
CA SER A 86 16.18 -1.21 -3.08
C SER A 86 15.62 -1.77 -1.78
N ILE A 87 16.20 -1.42 -0.63
CA ILE A 87 15.68 -1.78 0.69
C ILE A 87 14.41 -0.97 0.99
N ILE A 88 14.44 0.36 0.78
CA ILE A 88 13.28 1.24 1.01
C ILE A 88 12.09 0.87 0.12
N THR A 89 12.33 0.61 -1.17
CA THR A 89 11.24 0.30 -2.10
C THR A 89 10.89 -1.18 -2.15
N PHE A 90 11.41 -2.00 -1.23
CA PHE A 90 11.21 -3.46 -1.16
C PHE A 90 11.48 -4.20 -2.48
N GLN A 91 12.30 -3.62 -3.36
CA GLN A 91 12.52 -4.13 -4.71
C GLN A 91 13.26 -5.47 -4.71
N TRP A 92 13.99 -5.77 -3.64
CA TRP A 92 14.68 -7.04 -3.46
C TRP A 92 13.73 -8.25 -3.39
N MET A 93 12.46 -8.04 -3.06
CA MET A 93 11.42 -9.08 -2.96
C MET A 93 10.74 -9.40 -4.31
N TRP A 94 10.84 -8.50 -5.29
CA TRP A 94 10.28 -8.67 -6.64
C TRP A 94 10.53 -10.05 -7.29
N PRO A 95 11.76 -10.61 -7.30
CA PRO A 95 12.01 -11.91 -7.93
C PRO A 95 11.21 -13.05 -7.29
N LEU A 96 10.97 -13.01 -5.98
CA LEU A 96 10.20 -14.03 -5.27
C LEU A 96 8.72 -13.96 -5.66
N MET A 97 8.16 -12.76 -5.75
CA MET A 97 6.78 -12.55 -6.20
C MET A 97 6.58 -13.01 -7.65
N ASN A 98 7.57 -12.79 -8.52
CA ASN A 98 7.49 -13.24 -9.91
C ASN A 98 7.48 -14.78 -10.01
N VAL A 99 8.27 -15.48 -9.19
CA VAL A 99 8.24 -16.95 -9.09
C VAL A 99 6.87 -17.42 -8.59
N GLY A 100 6.34 -16.79 -7.53
CA GLY A 100 5.02 -17.11 -6.97
C GLY A 100 3.85 -16.82 -7.90
N TYR A 101 3.99 -15.87 -8.83
CA TYR A 101 3.00 -15.61 -9.87
C TYR A 101 2.96 -16.74 -10.93
N LEU A 102 4.11 -17.33 -11.24
CA LEU A 102 4.26 -18.35 -12.28
C LEU A 102 4.00 -19.77 -11.77
N ARG A 103 4.37 -20.08 -10.53
CA ARG A 103 4.19 -21.39 -9.89
C ARG A 103 3.95 -21.27 -8.38
N HIS A 104 3.50 -22.35 -7.76
CA HIS A 104 3.45 -22.45 -6.31
C HIS A 104 4.86 -22.41 -5.71
N LEU A 105 5.01 -21.68 -4.61
CA LEU A 105 6.28 -21.53 -3.91
C LEU A 105 6.61 -22.80 -3.14
N GLU A 106 7.76 -23.39 -3.47
CA GLU A 106 8.32 -24.51 -2.71
C GLU A 106 9.27 -24.00 -1.64
N ILE A 107 9.55 -24.82 -0.62
CA ILE A 107 10.40 -24.38 0.49
C ILE A 107 11.84 -24.08 0.02
N GLN A 108 12.27 -24.59 -1.13
CA GLN A 108 13.58 -24.24 -1.71
C GLN A 108 13.63 -22.82 -2.29
N ASP A 109 12.49 -22.24 -2.68
CA ASP A 109 12.42 -20.87 -3.23
C ASP A 109 12.46 -19.80 -2.13
N ILE A 110 12.14 -20.19 -0.89
CA ILE A 110 12.18 -19.29 0.26
C ILE A 110 13.64 -19.05 0.65
N TRP A 111 14.03 -17.79 0.74
CA TRP A 111 15.39 -17.40 1.11
C TRP A 111 15.72 -17.76 2.55
N THR A 112 17.00 -18.07 2.75
CA THR A 112 17.57 -18.23 4.10
C THR A 112 17.78 -16.86 4.74
N VAL A 113 17.53 -16.77 6.04
CA VAL A 113 17.70 -15.54 6.84
C VAL A 113 19.10 -14.95 6.65
N ASN A 114 19.18 -13.61 6.60
CA ASN A 114 20.44 -12.88 6.55
C ASN A 114 21.34 -13.28 7.73
N PRO A 115 22.61 -13.69 7.48
CA PRO A 115 23.52 -14.13 8.53
C PRO A 115 23.77 -13.05 9.61
N ASP A 116 23.84 -11.78 9.23
CA ASP A 116 24.10 -10.66 10.16
C ASP A 116 22.92 -10.38 11.11
N ARG A 117 21.70 -10.72 10.67
CA ARG A 117 20.45 -10.56 11.42
C ARG A 117 19.91 -11.88 11.95
N SER A 118 20.73 -12.93 11.93
CA SER A 118 20.35 -14.23 12.47
C SER A 118 20.19 -14.17 13.99
N VAL A 119 19.29 -15.01 14.53
CA VAL A 119 19.01 -15.08 15.97
C VAL A 119 20.27 -15.44 16.76
N GLY A 120 21.15 -16.28 16.22
CA GLY A 120 22.39 -16.66 16.88
C GLY A 120 23.30 -15.46 17.18
N VAL A 121 23.52 -14.60 16.18
CA VAL A 121 24.37 -13.40 16.33
C VAL A 121 23.74 -12.39 17.29
N LEU A 122 22.42 -12.19 17.22
CA LEU A 122 21.72 -11.28 18.12
C LEU A 122 21.69 -11.80 19.57
N ALA A 123 21.48 -13.10 19.77
CA ALA A 123 21.50 -13.74 21.08
C ALA A 123 22.88 -13.63 21.73
N GLU A 124 23.95 -13.87 20.97
CA GLU A 124 25.32 -13.72 21.47
C GLU A 124 25.61 -12.27 21.89
N LYS A 125 25.23 -11.28 21.07
CA LYS A 125 25.37 -9.86 21.41
C LYS A 125 24.59 -9.51 22.69
N LEU A 126 23.37 -10.03 22.82
CA LEU A 126 22.54 -9.84 24.01
C LEU A 126 23.23 -10.44 25.24
N ASP A 127 23.66 -11.70 25.18
CA ASP A 127 24.30 -12.40 26.29
C ASP A 127 25.57 -11.69 26.76
N VAL A 128 26.42 -11.25 25.84
CA VAL A 128 27.63 -10.47 26.16
C VAL A 128 27.27 -9.16 26.86
N SER A 129 26.26 -8.44 26.34
CA SER A 129 25.82 -7.17 26.92
C SER A 129 25.14 -7.34 28.28
N PHE A 130 24.49 -8.48 28.51
CA PHE A 130 23.82 -8.83 29.76
C PHE A 130 24.81 -9.23 30.84
N ARG A 131 25.76 -10.12 30.54
CA ARG A 131 26.84 -10.53 31.46
C ARG A 131 27.65 -9.33 31.95
N ARG A 132 28.03 -8.42 31.03
CA ARG A 132 28.73 -7.17 31.37
C ARG A 132 27.98 -6.32 32.39
N ARG A 133 26.65 -6.33 32.37
CA ARG A 133 25.79 -5.54 33.27
C ARG A 133 25.52 -6.23 34.59
N LEU A 134 25.44 -7.57 34.58
CA LEU A 134 25.39 -8.37 35.80
C LEU A 134 26.64 -8.15 36.66
N GLU A 135 27.83 -8.17 36.03
CA GLU A 135 29.11 -7.90 36.72
C GLU A 135 29.20 -6.47 37.26
N ARG A 136 28.55 -5.51 36.59
CA ARG A 136 28.49 -4.11 37.04
C ARG A 136 27.51 -3.87 38.20
N GLY A 137 26.56 -4.77 38.42
CA GLY A 137 25.54 -4.63 39.48
C GLY A 137 24.46 -3.59 39.18
N ASP A 138 24.06 -3.42 37.91
CA ASP A 138 22.98 -2.51 37.53
C ASP A 138 21.62 -2.97 38.11
N THR A 139 20.72 -2.01 38.39
CA THR A 139 19.36 -2.29 38.89
C THR A 139 18.47 -3.01 37.86
N TYR A 140 18.67 -2.77 36.56
CA TYR A 140 17.89 -3.37 35.47
C TYR A 140 18.79 -3.86 34.32
N PRO A 141 19.60 -4.91 34.56
CA PRO A 141 20.66 -5.32 33.63
C PRO A 141 20.08 -5.85 32.30
N LEU A 142 18.92 -6.52 32.34
CA LEU A 142 18.28 -7.08 31.15
C LEU A 142 17.71 -6.00 30.22
N LEU A 143 16.94 -5.05 30.75
CA LEU A 143 16.30 -4.00 29.95
C LEU A 143 17.35 -3.14 29.23
N TRP A 144 18.44 -2.83 29.94
CA TRP A 144 19.51 -2.01 29.38
C TRP A 144 20.34 -2.81 28.35
N ALA A 145 20.53 -4.11 28.54
CA ALA A 145 21.15 -4.99 27.55
C ALA A 145 20.33 -5.03 26.24
N VAL A 146 19.03 -5.30 26.33
CA VAL A 146 18.10 -5.30 25.19
C VAL A 146 18.10 -3.94 24.47
N TYR A 147 18.08 -2.84 25.24
CA TYR A 147 18.12 -1.51 24.65
C TYR A 147 19.40 -1.27 23.86
N GLU A 148 20.56 -1.65 24.40
CA GLU A 148 21.83 -1.45 23.69
C GLU A 148 21.92 -2.26 22.39
N THR A 149 21.39 -3.49 22.37
CA THR A 149 21.40 -4.36 21.19
C THR A 149 20.46 -3.88 20.07
N PHE A 150 19.29 -3.33 20.41
CA PHE A 150 18.25 -2.96 19.44
C PHE A 150 18.03 -1.44 19.27
N LYS A 151 18.89 -0.60 19.86
CA LYS A 151 18.72 0.87 19.82
C LYS A 151 18.64 1.44 18.42
N VAL A 152 19.40 0.90 17.47
CA VAL A 152 19.50 1.49 16.13
C VAL A 152 18.17 1.31 15.39
N GLU A 153 17.64 0.10 15.41
CA GLU A 153 16.35 -0.26 14.83
C GLU A 153 15.20 0.50 15.49
N PHE A 154 15.25 0.64 16.81
CA PHE A 154 14.26 1.41 17.57
C PHE A 154 14.26 2.89 17.18
N TRP A 155 15.44 3.52 17.07
CA TRP A 155 15.55 4.93 16.70
C TRP A 155 15.13 5.19 15.25
N ILE A 156 15.48 4.30 14.31
CA ILE A 156 15.07 4.44 12.90
C ILE A 156 13.55 4.36 12.78
N GLY A 157 12.92 3.39 13.46
CA GLY A 157 11.45 3.27 13.49
C GLY A 157 10.79 4.45 14.20
N GLY A 158 11.34 4.89 15.34
CA GLY A 158 10.82 6.01 16.11
C GLY A 158 10.88 7.34 15.34
N VAL A 159 12.02 7.65 14.72
CA VAL A 159 12.19 8.87 13.92
C VAL A 159 11.35 8.81 12.65
N GLY A 160 11.26 7.64 12.00
CA GLY A 160 10.39 7.44 10.83
C GLY A 160 8.92 7.70 11.16
N ASN A 161 8.43 7.15 12.27
CA ASN A 161 7.05 7.36 12.73
C ASN A 161 6.79 8.81 13.15
N LEU A 162 7.76 9.45 13.82
CA LEU A 162 7.65 10.86 14.19
C LEU A 162 7.51 11.74 12.93
N LEU A 163 8.35 11.50 11.92
CA LEU A 163 8.30 12.24 10.67
C LEU A 163 6.95 12.02 9.95
N ALA A 164 6.47 10.78 9.91
CA ALA A 164 5.16 10.46 9.34
C ALA A 164 4.01 11.21 10.04
N ALA A 165 4.02 11.23 11.37
CA ALA A 165 3.03 11.94 12.17
C ALA A 165 3.09 13.46 11.95
N LEU A 166 4.29 14.04 11.88
CA LEU A 166 4.47 15.46 11.57
C LEU A 166 3.91 15.81 10.20
N LEU A 167 4.25 15.03 9.16
CA LEU A 167 3.66 15.22 7.83
C LEU A 167 2.13 15.12 7.92
N GLN A 168 1.55 14.11 8.56
CA GLN A 168 0.10 13.98 8.64
C GLN A 168 -0.60 15.23 9.27
N ILE A 169 0.05 15.89 10.23
CA ILE A 169 -0.44 17.14 10.82
C ILE A 169 -0.36 18.34 9.85
N PHE A 170 0.62 18.36 8.94
CA PHE A 170 0.73 19.41 7.92
C PHE A 170 -0.34 19.32 6.81
N ALA A 171 -1.07 18.21 6.72
CA ALA A 171 -2.05 17.98 5.65
C ALA A 171 -3.23 18.96 5.74
N PRO A 172 -3.95 19.05 6.89
CA PRO A 172 -5.01 20.03 7.05
C PRO A 172 -4.51 21.47 7.00
N TYR A 173 -3.25 21.74 7.38
CA TYR A 173 -2.64 23.06 7.29
C TYR A 173 -2.53 23.51 5.83
N THR A 174 -1.98 22.66 4.97
CA THR A 174 -1.79 22.98 3.54
C THR A 174 -3.13 23.19 2.82
N THR A 175 -4.15 22.40 3.15
CA THR A 175 -5.51 22.58 2.61
C THR A 175 -6.08 23.96 2.94
N ARG A 176 -5.82 24.51 4.13
CA ARG A 176 -6.27 25.87 4.49
C ARG A 176 -5.62 26.95 3.62
N TYR A 177 -4.33 26.83 3.29
CA TYR A 177 -3.65 27.75 2.37
C TYR A 177 -4.19 27.66 0.95
N LEU A 178 -4.54 26.46 0.49
CA LEU A 178 -5.13 26.27 -0.83
C LEU A 178 -6.50 26.96 -0.93
N ILE A 179 -7.33 26.84 0.10
CA ILE A 179 -8.64 27.51 0.17
C ILE A 179 -8.45 29.03 0.13
N ALA A 180 -7.52 29.57 0.93
CA ALA A 180 -7.25 31.02 0.93
C ALA A 180 -6.84 31.54 -0.46
N PHE A 181 -5.96 30.82 -1.15
CA PHE A 181 -5.59 31.16 -2.53
C PHE A 181 -6.75 31.06 -3.52
N ALA A 182 -7.60 30.03 -3.38
CA ALA A 182 -8.78 29.89 -4.22
C ALA A 182 -9.78 31.04 -4.01
N THR A 183 -9.96 31.48 -2.76
CA THR A 183 -10.80 32.64 -2.42
C THR A 183 -10.22 33.94 -2.99
N ASP A 184 -8.90 34.16 -2.87
CA ASP A 184 -8.25 35.34 -3.46
C ASP A 184 -8.38 35.37 -4.99
N ALA A 185 -8.17 34.22 -5.65
CA ALA A 185 -8.34 34.10 -7.09
C ALA A 185 -9.79 34.35 -7.54
N TYR A 186 -10.77 33.90 -6.75
CA TYR A 186 -12.19 34.17 -6.98
C TYR A 186 -12.51 35.66 -6.80
N TYR A 187 -12.02 36.30 -5.74
CA TYR A 187 -12.26 37.72 -5.49
C TYR A 187 -11.65 38.63 -6.59
N SER A 188 -10.46 38.31 -7.08
CA SER A 188 -9.86 39.02 -8.22
C SER A 188 -10.63 38.84 -9.52
N LYS A 189 -11.26 37.67 -9.75
CA LYS A 189 -12.13 37.42 -10.92
C LYS A 189 -13.38 38.30 -10.93
N LEU A 190 -13.87 38.72 -9.77
CA LEU A 190 -14.99 39.67 -9.65
C LEU A 190 -14.57 41.14 -9.88
N GLY A 191 -13.31 41.41 -10.21
CA GLY A 191 -12.84 42.76 -10.61
C GLY A 191 -12.32 43.64 -9.47
N HIS A 192 -12.11 43.08 -8.28
CA HIS A 192 -11.75 43.85 -7.08
C HIS A 192 -10.25 43.86 -6.71
N GLY A 193 -9.32 43.40 -7.57
CA GLY A 193 -7.88 43.49 -7.25
C GLY A 193 -6.91 42.85 -8.27
N PRO A 194 -5.59 43.04 -8.06
CA PRO A 194 -4.55 42.45 -8.92
C PRO A 194 -4.54 40.92 -8.80
N ALA A 195 -4.34 40.23 -9.94
CA ALA A 195 -4.40 38.77 -9.99
C ALA A 195 -3.27 38.11 -9.17
N PRO A 196 -3.57 37.11 -8.32
CA PRO A 196 -2.54 36.37 -7.61
C PRO A 196 -1.66 35.58 -8.60
N SER A 197 -0.36 35.54 -8.33
CA SER A 197 0.62 34.88 -9.21
C SER A 197 0.34 33.37 -9.31
N VAL A 198 0.17 32.88 -10.54
CA VAL A 198 -0.08 31.44 -10.84
C VAL A 198 1.00 30.54 -10.26
N GLY A 199 2.26 31.02 -10.17
CA GLY A 199 3.38 30.27 -9.59
C GLY A 199 3.18 29.86 -8.13
N ARG A 200 2.42 30.64 -7.34
CA ARG A 200 2.11 30.30 -5.95
C ARG A 200 1.17 29.08 -5.85
N GLY A 201 0.22 28.96 -6.77
CA GLY A 201 -0.68 27.81 -6.86
C GLY A 201 0.04 26.52 -7.25
N ILE A 202 0.95 26.59 -8.23
CA ILE A 202 1.75 25.45 -8.69
C ILE A 202 2.65 24.90 -7.58
N GLY A 203 3.27 25.78 -6.79
CA GLY A 203 4.11 25.36 -5.66
C GLY A 203 3.32 24.58 -4.59
N MET A 204 2.07 24.98 -4.32
CA MET A 204 1.22 24.30 -3.35
C MET A 204 0.76 22.92 -3.84
N THR A 205 0.38 22.77 -5.12
CA THR A 205 -0.04 21.46 -5.66
C THR A 205 1.12 20.46 -5.70
N ILE A 206 2.32 20.90 -6.09
CA ILE A 206 3.53 20.06 -6.02
C ILE A 206 3.80 19.63 -4.58
N GLY A 207 3.71 20.56 -3.62
CA GLY A 207 3.85 20.25 -2.19
C GLY A 207 2.86 19.19 -1.70
N ILE A 208 1.58 19.32 -2.06
CA ILE A 208 0.53 18.35 -1.71
C ILE A 208 0.83 16.97 -2.34
N THR A 209 1.21 16.90 -3.61
CA THR A 209 1.53 15.63 -4.26
C THR A 209 2.75 14.92 -3.66
N ALA A 210 3.81 15.68 -3.34
CA ALA A 210 4.99 15.14 -2.67
C ALA A 210 4.66 14.61 -1.27
N MET A 211 3.80 15.34 -0.56
CA MET A 211 3.34 14.98 0.76
C MET A 211 2.46 13.71 0.77
N LEU A 212 1.53 13.60 -0.18
CA LEU A 212 0.71 12.39 -0.38
C LEU A 212 1.58 11.18 -0.74
N GLY A 213 2.57 11.37 -1.63
CA GLY A 213 3.53 10.33 -1.97
C GLY A 213 4.34 9.84 -0.77
N TRP A 214 4.78 10.77 0.09
CA TRP A 214 5.49 10.41 1.32
C TRP A 214 4.61 9.67 2.33
N LEU A 215 3.35 10.08 2.50
CA LEU A 215 2.42 9.39 3.40
C LEU A 215 2.17 7.95 2.94
N SER A 216 2.05 7.73 1.63
CA SER A 216 1.92 6.37 1.08
C SER A 216 3.15 5.51 1.32
N LEU A 217 4.35 6.09 1.38
CA LEU A 217 5.58 5.35 1.65
C LEU A 217 5.77 5.03 3.13
N ALA A 218 5.24 5.90 4.00
CA ALA A 218 5.32 5.76 5.46
C ALA A 218 4.27 4.81 6.05
N CYS A 219 3.22 4.48 5.30
CA CYS A 219 2.15 3.56 5.68
C CYS A 219 2.17 2.31 4.78
N PRO A 220 3.13 1.37 4.95
CA PRO A 220 3.03 0.02 4.41
C PRO A 220 2.13 -0.89 5.25
#